data_AF-A0A167X2V4-F1
#
_entry.id   AF-A0A167X2V4-F1
#
_cell.length_a   1.000
_cell.length_b   1.000
_cell.length_c   1.000
_cell.angle_alpha   90.00
_cell.angle_beta   90.00
_cell.angle_gamma   90.00
#
_symmetry.space_group_name_H-M   'P 1'
#
loop_
_entity.id
_entity.type
_entity.pdbx_description
1 polymer ?
#
loop_
_entity_poly.entity_id
_entity_poly.type
_entity_poly.pdbx_seq_one_letter_code
_entity_poly.pdbx_strand_id
1 'polypeptide(L)'
;MKNGVYSLLKARFLVNEDAVKNWRFIVFIILLAILMIANTQRFEQKVFKIAELTNKAKELRSEFVDRRSELMKLKMESTVSEKMIEKEIFPSTVPPVKIKVKKEKEKGFLEKLWQ
;
A
#
# COMPACT_ATOMS: atom_id res chain seq x y z
N MET A 1 38.55 18.06 -43.57
CA MET A 1 37.55 17.92 -42.49
C MET A 1 36.66 19.16 -42.28
N LYS A 2 37.16 20.40 -42.46
CA LYS A 2 36.37 21.64 -42.24
C LYS A 2 35.17 21.82 -43.20
N ASN A 3 35.24 21.28 -44.42
CA ASN A 3 34.21 21.51 -45.45
C ASN A 3 32.90 20.76 -45.20
N GLY A 4 32.93 19.64 -44.46
CA GLY A 4 31.72 18.85 -44.15
C GLY A 4 30.82 19.49 -43.10
N VAL A 5 31.40 20.13 -42.08
CA VAL A 5 30.64 20.90 -41.08
C VAL A 5 30.10 22.19 -41.71
N TYR A 6 30.91 22.83 -42.57
CA TYR A 6 30.52 24.05 -43.27
C TYR A 6 29.39 23.83 -44.29
N SER A 7 29.35 22.68 -44.98
CA SER A 7 28.24 22.33 -45.89
C SER A 7 26.94 21.98 -45.16
N LEU A 8 27.02 21.45 -43.95
CA LEU A 8 25.89 21.17 -43.06
C LEU A 8 25.26 22.49 -42.56
N LEU A 9 26.11 23.44 -42.13
CA LEU A 9 25.71 24.79 -41.72
C LEU A 9 25.11 25.62 -42.87
N LYS A 10 25.61 25.44 -44.09
CA LYS A 10 25.14 26.16 -45.29
C LYS A 10 23.92 25.51 -45.97
N ALA A 11 23.24 24.60 -45.27
CA ALA A 11 22.02 23.91 -45.71
C ALA A 11 22.15 23.11 -47.02
N ARG A 12 23.37 22.77 -47.47
CA ARG A 12 23.57 21.94 -48.68
C ARG A 12 22.96 20.54 -48.54
N PHE A 13 22.77 20.08 -47.29
CA PHE A 13 22.05 18.84 -46.93
C PHE A 13 20.57 18.86 -47.35
N LEU A 14 19.94 20.03 -47.44
CA LEU A 14 18.53 20.17 -47.78
C LEU A 14 18.27 20.33 -49.29
N VAL A 15 19.31 20.62 -50.10
CA VAL A 15 19.16 21.03 -51.51
C VAL A 15 19.82 20.06 -52.51
N ASN A 16 20.70 19.15 -52.06
CA ASN A 16 21.31 18.13 -52.91
C ASN A 16 20.29 17.03 -53.33
N GLU A 17 20.62 16.21 -54.33
CA GLU A 17 19.75 15.12 -54.85
C GLU A 17 19.18 14.18 -53.77
N ASP A 18 19.87 14.03 -52.62
CA ASP A 18 19.42 13.24 -51.45
C ASP A 18 18.50 13.99 -50.46
N ALA A 19 18.04 15.20 -50.79
CA ALA A 19 17.25 16.07 -49.91
C ALA A 19 16.00 15.39 -49.31
N VAL A 20 15.34 14.50 -50.06
CA VAL A 20 14.14 13.78 -49.60
C VAL A 20 14.46 12.86 -48.42
N LYS A 21 15.62 12.18 -48.43
CA LYS A 21 16.06 11.29 -47.34
C LYS A 21 16.35 12.10 -46.07
N ASN A 22 16.91 13.28 -46.25
CA ASN A 22 17.28 14.21 -45.18
C ASN A 22 16.06 14.86 -44.54
N TRP A 23 15.04 15.21 -45.32
CA TRP A 23 13.76 15.71 -44.81
C TRP A 23 13.03 14.65 -43.96
N ARG A 24 13.00 13.40 -44.42
CA ARG A 24 12.44 12.28 -43.64
C ARG A 24 13.17 12.08 -42.31
N PHE A 25 14.49 12.26 -42.30
CA PHE A 25 15.30 12.17 -41.08
C PHE A 25 15.01 13.30 -40.09
N ILE A 26 14.82 14.54 -40.56
CA ILE A 26 14.46 15.68 -39.70
C ILE A 26 13.08 15.46 -39.05
N VAL A 27 12.09 15.02 -39.84
CA VAL A 27 10.75 14.69 -39.31
C VAL A 27 10.84 13.59 -38.26
N PHE A 28 11.69 12.59 -38.48
CA PHE A 28 11.92 11.53 -37.50
C PHE A 28 12.47 12.07 -36.17
N ILE A 29 13.46 12.97 -36.19
CA ILE A 29 14.00 13.59 -34.97
C ILE A 29 12.95 14.44 -34.26
N ILE A 30 12.16 15.22 -35.01
CA ILE A 30 11.09 16.05 -34.42
C ILE A 30 10.04 15.16 -33.75
N LEU A 31 9.64 14.07 -34.39
CA LEU A 31 8.70 13.10 -33.82
C LEU A 31 9.27 12.49 -32.52
N LEU A 32 10.55 12.13 -32.53
CA LEU A 32 11.24 11.60 -31.35
C LEU A 32 11.28 12.63 -30.22
N ALA A 33 11.57 13.90 -30.53
CA ALA A 33 11.54 14.99 -29.56
C ALA A 33 10.14 15.17 -28.95
N ILE A 34 9.08 15.13 -29.77
CA ILE A 34 7.69 15.20 -29.28
C ILE A 34 7.37 14.02 -28.36
N LEU A 35 7.80 12.81 -28.73
CA LEU A 35 7.61 11.62 -27.89
C LEU A 35 8.34 11.75 -26.54
N MET A 36 9.55 12.30 -26.52
CA MET A 36 10.28 12.54 -25.28
C MET A 36 9.56 13.55 -24.39
N ILE A 37 9.10 14.67 -24.95
CA ILE A 37 8.35 15.70 -24.20
C ILE A 37 7.06 15.09 -23.62
N ALA A 38 6.31 14.34 -24.44
CA ALA A 38 5.08 13.69 -23.99
C ALA A 38 5.34 12.65 -22.88
N ASN A 39 6.46 11.93 -22.93
CA ASN A 39 6.85 10.98 -21.90
C ASN A 39 7.15 11.70 -20.58
N THR A 40 7.95 12.77 -20.62
CA THR A 40 8.29 13.57 -19.43
C THR A 40 7.03 14.12 -18.76
N GLN A 41 6.10 14.69 -19.54
CA GLN A 41 4.86 15.23 -18.96
C GLN A 41 4.01 14.14 -18.28
N ARG A 42 3.96 12.93 -18.85
CA ARG A 42 3.27 11.78 -18.24
C ARG A 42 3.98 11.28 -16.98
N PHE A 43 5.31 11.31 -16.96
CA PHE A 43 6.10 10.95 -15.80
C PHE A 43 5.79 11.90 -14.63
N GLU A 44 5.79 13.22 -14.88
CA GLU A 44 5.45 14.23 -13.87
C GLU A 44 4.05 14.00 -13.28
N GLN A 45 3.04 13.79 -14.13
CA GLN A 45 1.67 13.49 -13.68
C GLN A 45 1.62 12.25 -12.77
N LYS A 46 2.40 11.22 -13.09
CA LYS A 46 2.48 10.02 -12.27
C LYS A 46 3.12 10.31 -10.91
N VAL A 47 4.17 11.13 -10.86
CA VAL A 47 4.82 11.54 -9.60
C VAL A 47 3.83 12.31 -8.71
N PHE A 48 3.05 13.25 -9.26
CA PHE A 48 2.02 13.94 -8.50
C PHE A 48 0.97 12.98 -7.93
N LYS A 49 0.51 12.01 -8.73
CA LYS A 49 -0.42 10.97 -8.27
C LYS A 49 0.18 10.11 -7.15
N ILE A 50 1.47 9.76 -7.23
CA ILE A 50 2.17 9.02 -6.17
C ILE A 50 2.19 9.84 -4.89
N ALA A 51 2.49 11.13 -4.95
CA ALA A 51 2.49 12.01 -3.78
C ALA A 51 1.09 12.11 -3.14
N GLU A 52 0.04 12.27 -3.94
CA GLU A 52 -1.34 12.29 -3.46
C GLU A 52 -1.72 10.98 -2.76
N LEU A 53 -1.42 9.84 -3.37
CA LEU A 53 -1.69 8.51 -2.78
C LEU A 53 -0.89 8.28 -1.49
N THR A 54 0.35 8.76 -1.44
CA THR A 54 1.19 8.65 -0.24
C THR A 54 0.60 9.46 0.91
N ASN A 55 0.10 10.66 0.63
CA ASN A 55 -0.59 11.48 1.64
C ASN A 55 -1.87 10.80 2.15
N LYS A 56 -2.69 10.26 1.25
CA LYS A 56 -3.89 9.49 1.62
C LYS A 56 -3.56 8.28 2.49
N ALA A 57 -2.50 7.54 2.15
CA ALA A 57 -2.06 6.40 2.96
C ALA A 57 -1.60 6.83 4.37
N LYS A 58 -0.93 7.99 4.48
CA LYS A 58 -0.50 8.55 5.77
C LYS A 58 -1.70 8.98 6.62
N GLU A 59 -2.69 9.62 6.00
CA GLU A 59 -3.93 10.05 6.65
C GLU A 59 -4.70 8.84 7.20
N LEU A 60 -4.94 7.82 6.37
CA LEU A 60 -5.60 6.57 6.80
C LEU A 60 -4.84 5.88 7.94
N ARG A 61 -3.50 5.92 7.92
CA ARG A 61 -2.70 5.37 9.01
C ARG A 61 -2.85 6.17 10.31
N SER A 62 -2.96 7.50 10.23
CA SER A 62 -3.27 8.35 11.38
C SER A 62 -4.64 7.98 11.95
N GLU A 63 -5.67 7.92 11.09
CA GLU A 63 -7.01 7.56 11.50
C GLU A 63 -7.05 6.18 12.18
N PHE A 64 -6.36 5.18 11.61
CA PHE A 64 -6.28 3.85 12.22
C PHE A 64 -5.68 3.88 13.63
N VAL A 65 -4.62 4.67 13.85
CA VAL A 65 -3.98 4.78 15.17
C VAL A 65 -4.92 5.47 16.17
N ASP A 66 -5.61 6.52 15.75
CA ASP A 66 -6.57 7.25 16.59
C ASP A 66 -7.75 6.35 16.98
N ARG A 67 -8.35 5.66 15.99
CA ARG A 67 -9.44 4.70 16.22
C ARG A 67 -9.02 3.54 17.11
N ARG A 68 -7.80 3.00 16.92
CA ARG A 68 -7.28 1.95 17.79
C ARG A 68 -7.18 2.41 19.24
N SER A 69 -6.70 3.63 19.47
CA SER A 69 -6.62 4.22 20.81
C SER A 69 -8.01 4.39 21.43
N GLU A 70 -8.98 4.88 20.65
CA GLU A 70 -10.39 5.00 21.05
C GLU A 70 -10.98 3.65 21.46
N LEU A 71 -10.78 2.61 20.64
CA LEU A 71 -11.23 1.25 20.95
C LEU A 71 -10.58 0.68 22.21
N MET A 72 -9.30 0.96 22.45
CA MET A 72 -8.64 0.54 23.69
C MET A 72 -9.30 1.20 24.90
N LYS A 73 -9.58 2.50 24.83
CA LYS A 73 -10.29 3.22 25.91
C LYS A 73 -11.67 2.63 26.16
N LEU A 74 -12.43 2.33 25.11
CA LEU A 74 -13.75 1.71 25.23
C LEU A 74 -13.71 0.29 25.79
N LYS A 75 -12.64 -0.48 25.49
CA LYS A 75 -12.44 -1.84 25.97
C LYS A 75 -11.90 -1.91 27.41
N MET A 76 -11.42 -0.80 27.98
CA MET A 76 -10.86 -0.82 29.34
C MET A 76 -11.89 -1.37 30.33
N GLU A 77 -11.44 -2.29 31.18
CA GLU A 77 -12.30 -2.96 32.17
C GLU A 77 -12.99 -1.94 33.09
N SER A 78 -12.32 -0.83 33.43
CA SER A 78 -12.90 0.27 34.20
C SER A 78 -14.08 0.92 33.48
N THR A 79 -13.91 1.30 32.20
CA THR A 79 -14.97 1.92 31.39
C THR A 79 -16.14 0.96 31.13
N VAL A 80 -15.86 -0.33 30.95
CA VAL A 80 -16.90 -1.35 30.83
C VAL A 80 -17.63 -1.52 32.16
N SER A 81 -16.91 -1.61 33.28
CA SER A 81 -17.49 -1.76 34.62
C SER A 81 -18.38 -0.58 34.99
N GLU A 82 -17.93 0.66 34.74
CA GLU A 82 -18.73 1.88 34.96
C GLU A 82 -20.05 1.85 34.18
N LYS A 83 -20.02 1.48 32.89
CA LYS A 83 -21.25 1.38 32.09
C LYS A 83 -22.17 0.24 32.51
N MET A 84 -21.63 -0.81 33.14
CA MET A 84 -22.40 -1.97 33.60
C MET A 84 -23.12 -1.72 34.94
N ILE A 85 -22.75 -0.66 35.68
CA ILE A 85 -23.43 -0.23 36.90
C ILE A 85 -24.90 0.14 36.61
N GLU A 86 -25.18 0.82 35.50
CA GLU A 86 -26.55 1.15 35.08
C GLU A 86 -27.42 -0.09 34.84
N LYS A 87 -26.79 -1.24 34.57
CA LYS A 87 -27.46 -2.53 34.36
C LYS A 87 -27.46 -3.41 35.61
N GLU A 88 -27.04 -2.88 36.75
CA GLU A 88 -26.89 -3.59 38.03
C GLU A 88 -25.91 -4.79 37.97
N ILE A 89 -24.97 -4.78 37.01
CA ILE A 89 -23.96 -5.83 36.85
C ILE A 89 -22.65 -5.35 37.47
N PHE A 90 -22.14 -6.10 38.46
CA PHE A 90 -20.93 -5.76 39.21
C PHE A 90 -19.79 -6.76 38.96
N PRO A 91 -18.53 -6.31 38.99
CA PRO A 91 -17.39 -7.20 38.93
C PRO A 91 -17.37 -8.13 40.15
N SER A 92 -17.09 -9.42 39.93
CA SER A 92 -16.95 -10.40 41.01
C SER A 92 -15.67 -10.14 41.79
N THR A 93 -15.77 -9.92 43.11
CA THR A 93 -14.63 -9.84 44.02
C THR A 93 -13.97 -11.20 44.26
N VAL A 94 -14.68 -12.30 43.96
CA VAL A 94 -14.23 -13.68 44.21
C VAL A 94 -13.70 -14.29 42.91
N PRO A 95 -12.51 -14.91 42.93
CA PRO A 95 -11.94 -15.55 41.74
C PRO A 95 -12.77 -16.78 41.31
N PRO A 96 -12.85 -17.06 39.99
CA PRO A 96 -13.59 -18.22 39.48
C PRO A 96 -12.93 -19.53 39.88
N VAL A 97 -13.73 -20.49 40.37
CA VAL A 97 -13.26 -21.83 40.74
C VAL A 97 -13.36 -22.77 39.56
N LYS A 98 -12.25 -23.43 39.19
CA LYS A 98 -12.25 -24.45 38.13
C LYS A 98 -12.89 -25.74 38.65
N ILE A 99 -14.13 -26.01 38.26
CA ILE A 99 -14.81 -27.27 38.54
C ILE A 99 -14.19 -28.35 37.63
N LYS A 100 -13.28 -29.15 38.17
CA LYS A 100 -12.81 -30.38 37.51
C LYS A 100 -13.73 -31.53 37.93
N VAL A 101 -14.60 -31.95 37.02
CA VAL A 101 -15.41 -33.16 37.21
C VAL A 101 -14.45 -34.35 37.21
N LYS A 102 -14.23 -34.95 38.38
CA LYS A 102 -13.57 -36.26 38.47
C LYS A 102 -14.55 -37.27 37.88
N LYS A 103 -14.34 -37.67 36.62
CA LYS A 103 -14.98 -38.88 36.09
C LYS A 103 -14.40 -40.06 36.88
N GLU A 104 -15.26 -40.89 37.46
CA GLU A 104 -14.85 -42.19 37.97
C GLU A 104 -14.17 -42.94 36.84
N LYS A 105 -12.97 -43.48 37.12
CA LYS A 105 -12.33 -44.41 36.19
C LYS A 105 -13.23 -45.63 36.10
N GLU A 106 -13.99 -45.75 35.01
CA GLU A 106 -14.55 -47.05 34.66
C GLU A 106 -13.38 -48.02 34.53
N LYS A 107 -13.39 -49.07 35.37
CA LYS A 107 -12.41 -50.15 35.33
C LYS A 107 -12.25 -50.60 33.88
N GLY A 108 -11.02 -50.50 33.37
CA GLY A 108 -10.71 -50.89 32.00
C GLY A 108 -11.12 -52.35 31.79
N PHE A 109 -11.50 -52.70 30.56
CA PHE A 109 -11.92 -54.04 30.16
C PHE A 109 -11.00 -55.16 30.70
N LEU A 110 -9.69 -54.88 30.83
CA LEU A 110 -8.68 -55.79 31.37
C LEU A 110 -8.75 -55.99 32.90
N GLU A 111 -9.23 -55.01 33.68
CA GLU A 111 -9.44 -55.14 35.14
C GLU A 111 -10.72 -55.91 35.48
N LYS A 112 -11.71 -55.92 34.56
CA LYS A 112 -12.93 -56.75 34.69
C LYS A 112 -12.70 -58.23 34.32
N LEU A 113 -11.62 -58.53 33.61
CA LEU A 113 -11.30 -59.87 33.10
C LEU A 113 -10.42 -60.69 34.05
N TRP A 114 -9.85 -60.05 35.07
CA TRP A 114 -8.96 -60.65 36.07
C TRP A 114 -9.53 -60.59 37.50
N GLN A 115 -10.86 -60.49 37.64
CA GLN A 115 -11.58 -60.58 38.92
C GLN A 115 -12.58 -61.73 38.90
#